data_AF-A0A9D0N1Z8-F1
#
_entry.id   AF-A0A9D0N1Z8-F1
#
_cell.length_a   1.000
_cell.length_b   1.000
_cell.length_c   1.000
_cell.angle_alpha   90.00
_cell.angle_beta   90.00
_cell.angle_gamma   90.00
#
_symmetry.space_group_name_H-M   'P 1'
#
loop_
_entity.id
_entity.type
_entity.pdbx_description
1 polymer ?
#
loop_
_entity_poly.entity_id
_entity_poly.type
_entity_poly.pdbx_seq_one_letter_code
_entity_poly.pdbx_strand_id
1 'polypeptide(L)'
;MPSLNHVLRLISVGIFIILLAACFQNTRSVDSGFTDSMLTKLREMKGEYLWNNELKRYIYSEKNLIEKILSIREPELVVNVLVNCLDDLTLTNSTLRGKRLVMGVICQEALSQTAYYEPTTKEGDIAKKWSGHILPTATPDELKEAKRAWTKVVDSKSYLLL
;
A
#
# COMPACT_ATOMS: atom_id res chain seq x y z
N MET A 1 -31.97 -29.54 -58.46
CA MET A 1 -30.58 -29.07 -58.28
C MET A 1 -30.61 -27.81 -57.41
N PRO A 2 -30.33 -27.91 -56.10
CA PRO A 2 -30.30 -26.75 -55.21
C PRO A 2 -28.96 -26.00 -55.36
N SER A 3 -29.04 -24.69 -55.49
CA SER A 3 -27.90 -23.79 -55.68
C SER A 3 -27.02 -23.69 -54.44
N LEU A 4 -25.71 -23.82 -54.63
CA LEU A 4 -24.62 -23.85 -53.64
C LEU A 4 -24.43 -22.55 -52.82
N ASN A 5 -25.28 -21.53 -53.00
CA ASN A 5 -25.10 -20.21 -52.39
C ASN A 5 -25.85 -19.99 -51.07
N HIS A 6 -26.64 -20.95 -50.60
CA HIS A 6 -27.42 -20.79 -49.36
C HIS A 6 -26.81 -21.41 -48.10
N VAL A 7 -25.78 -22.26 -48.22
CA VAL A 7 -25.17 -22.93 -47.06
C VAL A 7 -24.09 -22.07 -46.40
N LEU A 8 -23.50 -21.11 -47.11
CA LEU A 8 -22.37 -20.32 -46.62
C LEU A 8 -22.75 -19.10 -45.75
N ARG A 9 -24.03 -18.77 -45.60
CA ARG A 9 -24.46 -17.60 -44.79
C ARG A 9 -24.80 -17.91 -43.33
N LEU A 10 -24.89 -19.19 -42.94
CA LEU A 10 -25.24 -19.57 -41.56
C LEU A 10 -24.03 -19.79 -40.65
N ILE A 11 -22.82 -19.87 -41.20
CA ILE A 11 -21.60 -20.09 -40.40
C ILE A 11 -21.02 -18.76 -39.87
N SER A 12 -21.41 -17.61 -40.44
CA SER A 12 -20.82 -16.31 -40.08
C SER A 12 -21.49 -15.58 -38.91
N VAL A 13 -22.61 -16.07 -38.39
CA VAL A 13 -23.32 -15.41 -37.26
C VAL A 13 -23.02 -16.11 -35.93
N GLY A 14 -22.64 -17.39 -35.94
CA GLY A 14 -22.35 -18.16 -34.73
C GLY A 14 -21.00 -17.86 -34.06
N ILE A 15 -20.05 -17.24 -34.77
CA ILE A 15 -18.69 -16.98 -34.24
C ILE A 15 -18.60 -15.63 -33.51
N PHE A 16 -19.54 -14.70 -33.74
CA PHE A 16 -19.46 -13.36 -33.14
C PHE A 16 -19.98 -13.27 -31.69
N ILE A 17 -20.70 -14.30 -31.20
CA ILE A 17 -21.26 -14.30 -29.83
C ILE A 17 -20.25 -14.83 -28.80
N ILE A 18 -19.24 -15.60 -29.21
CA ILE A 18 -18.26 -16.19 -28.27
C ILE A 18 -17.15 -15.20 -27.89
N LEU A 19 -16.89 -14.16 -28.69
CA LEU A 19 -15.83 -13.17 -28.41
C LEU A 19 -16.22 -12.08 -27.40
N LEU A 20 -17.51 -11.92 -27.06
CA LEU A 20 -17.96 -10.96 -26.04
C LEU A 20 -18.01 -11.53 -24.62
N ALA A 21 -17.92 -12.85 -24.45
CA ALA A 21 -17.92 -13.48 -23.12
C ALA A 21 -16.53 -13.50 -22.46
N ALA A 22 -15.45 -13.27 -23.21
CA ALA A 22 -14.08 -13.31 -22.68
C ALA A 22 -13.64 -12.03 -21.95
N CYS A 23 -14.39 -10.93 -22.05
CA CYS A 23 -14.04 -9.68 -21.36
C CYS A 23 -14.66 -9.53 -19.96
N PHE A 24 -15.51 -10.46 -19.51
CA PHE A 24 -16.20 -10.35 -18.22
C PHE A 24 -15.68 -11.27 -17.10
N GLN A 25 -14.57 -11.99 -17.32
CA GLN A 25 -14.03 -12.92 -16.32
C GLN A 25 -12.82 -12.41 -15.52
N ASN A 26 -12.47 -11.12 -15.59
CA ASN A 26 -11.33 -10.59 -14.84
C ASN A 26 -11.65 -9.45 -13.87
N THR A 27 -12.89 -9.33 -13.43
CA THR A 27 -13.15 -8.76 -12.09
C THR A 27 -13.13 -9.91 -11.08
N ARG A 28 -11.95 -10.52 -10.88
CA ARG A 28 -11.67 -11.08 -9.56
C ARG A 28 -11.71 -9.88 -8.63
N SER A 29 -12.83 -9.73 -7.92
CA SER A 29 -12.80 -9.06 -6.62
C SER A 29 -11.64 -9.70 -5.89
N VAL A 30 -10.53 -8.97 -5.75
CA VAL A 30 -9.43 -9.39 -4.90
C VAL A 30 -10.06 -9.50 -3.52
N ASP A 31 -10.25 -10.76 -3.13
CA ASP A 31 -10.99 -11.15 -1.95
C ASP A 31 -10.39 -10.42 -0.75
N SER A 32 -11.22 -9.57 -0.16
CA SER A 32 -10.97 -8.79 1.05
C SER A 32 -10.97 -9.69 2.30
N GLY A 33 -10.26 -10.82 2.25
CA GLY A 33 -10.44 -11.94 3.19
C GLY A 33 -9.17 -12.61 3.72
N PHE A 34 -8.00 -12.38 3.12
CA PHE A 34 -6.74 -12.77 3.76
C PHE A 34 -6.28 -11.60 4.64
N THR A 35 -6.68 -11.61 5.91
CA THR A 35 -6.10 -10.71 6.90
C THR A 35 -4.61 -11.01 6.94
N ASP A 36 -3.80 -10.09 6.41
CA ASP A 36 -2.35 -10.26 6.40
C ASP A 36 -1.85 -10.41 7.85
N SER A 37 -1.16 -11.53 8.13
CA SER A 37 -0.73 -11.87 9.49
C SER A 37 0.29 -10.88 10.05
N MET A 38 1.09 -10.25 9.19
CA MET A 38 2.01 -9.18 9.57
C MET A 38 1.23 -7.93 9.97
N LEU A 39 0.25 -7.51 9.15
CA LEU A 39 -0.60 -6.36 9.46
C LEU A 39 -1.45 -6.57 10.72
N THR A 40 -1.89 -7.81 10.96
CA THR A 40 -2.61 -8.18 12.18
C THR A 40 -1.75 -7.97 13.42
N LYS A 41 -0.51 -8.49 13.38
CA LYS A 41 0.46 -8.30 14.48
C LYS A 41 0.77 -6.82 14.69
N LEU A 42 1.00 -6.06 13.61
CA LEU A 42 1.25 -4.62 13.69
C LEU A 42 0.07 -3.87 14.34
N ARG A 43 -1.17 -4.22 13.97
CA ARG A 43 -2.39 -3.62 14.55
C ARG A 43 -2.55 -3.90 16.04
N GLU A 44 -2.15 -5.09 16.48
CA GLU A 44 -2.31 -5.54 17.87
C GLU A 44 -1.23 -5.00 18.82
N MET A 45 -0.12 -4.49 18.29
CA MET A 45 0.96 -3.88 19.09
C MET A 45 0.45 -2.74 19.98
N LYS A 46 1.02 -2.63 21.18
CA LYS A 46 0.67 -1.61 22.17
C LYS A 46 1.77 -0.54 22.30
N GLY A 47 2.22 0.02 21.18
CA GLY A 47 3.23 1.08 21.20
C GLY A 47 2.65 2.48 21.41
N GLU A 48 3.52 3.43 21.75
CA GLU A 48 3.14 4.83 21.92
C GLU A 48 4.09 5.75 21.14
N TYR A 49 3.55 6.82 20.55
CA TYR A 49 4.35 7.92 20.06
C TYR A 49 4.62 8.95 21.15
N LEU A 50 5.89 9.16 21.45
CA LEU A 50 6.37 10.12 22.43
C LEU A 50 7.09 11.28 21.72
N TRP A 51 6.83 12.50 22.17
CA TRP A 51 7.56 13.66 21.66
C TRP A 51 8.99 13.66 22.21
N ASN A 52 9.98 13.66 21.32
CA ASN A 52 11.38 13.80 21.70
C ASN A 52 11.83 15.25 21.50
N ASN A 53 12.21 15.91 22.59
CA ASN A 53 12.59 17.32 22.61
C ASN A 53 13.93 17.63 21.94
N GLU A 54 14.85 16.66 21.91
CA GLU A 54 16.17 16.81 21.31
C GLU A 54 16.08 16.71 19.78
N LEU A 55 15.42 15.66 19.30
CA LEU A 55 15.23 15.39 17.88
C LEU A 55 14.09 16.20 17.24
N LYS A 56 13.33 16.95 18.04
CA LYS A 56 12.16 17.74 17.63
C LYS A 56 11.17 16.94 16.78
N ARG A 57 10.95 15.67 17.14
CA ARG A 57 10.06 14.75 16.43
C ARG A 57 9.42 13.74 17.36
N TYR A 58 8.33 13.13 16.89
CA TYR A 58 7.75 11.98 17.54
C TYR A 58 8.62 10.73 17.32
N ILE A 59 8.76 9.90 18.35
CA ILE A 59 9.44 8.62 18.30
C ILE A 59 8.45 7.55 18.76
N TYR A 60 8.32 6.49 17.98
CA TYR A 60 7.54 5.33 18.34
C TYR A 60 8.30 4.43 19.33
N SER A 61 7.63 3.96 20.39
CA SER A 61 8.27 3.19 21.46
C SER A 61 8.65 1.76 21.06
N GLU A 62 7.90 1.14 20.14
CA GLU A 62 8.00 -0.30 19.82
C GLU A 62 8.71 -0.57 18.48
N LYS A 63 9.75 0.18 18.14
CA LYS A 63 10.51 -0.01 16.88
C LYS A 63 11.08 -1.42 16.74
N ASN A 64 11.71 -1.93 17.79
CA ASN A 64 12.29 -3.29 17.78
C ASN A 64 11.23 -4.38 17.56
N LEU A 65 9.99 -4.16 17.98
CA LEU A 65 8.91 -5.12 17.74
C LEU A 65 8.44 -5.08 16.29
N ILE A 66 8.39 -3.89 15.68
CA ILE A 66 8.14 -3.73 14.24
C ILE A 66 9.18 -4.56 13.47
N GLU A 67 10.47 -4.33 13.70
CA GLU A 67 11.55 -5.05 13.00
C GLU A 67 11.37 -6.58 13.07
N LYS A 68 11.06 -7.12 14.26
CA LYS A 68 10.76 -8.55 14.46
C LYS A 68 9.52 -9.04 13.71
N ILE A 69 8.51 -8.19 13.57
CA ILE A 69 7.28 -8.52 12.82
C ILE A 69 7.54 -8.47 11.31
N LEU A 70 8.46 -7.64 10.83
CA LEU A 70 8.77 -7.51 9.40
C LEU A 70 9.74 -8.60 8.93
N SER A 71 10.68 -9.03 9.77
CA SER A 71 11.74 -10.00 9.42
C SER A 71 11.25 -11.41 9.05
N ILE A 72 9.95 -11.71 9.22
CA ILE A 72 9.36 -12.99 8.80
C ILE A 72 9.07 -13.06 7.29
N ARG A 73 9.35 -12.00 6.53
CA ARG A 73 9.05 -11.89 5.09
C ARG A 73 10.19 -11.24 4.33
N GLU A 74 10.22 -11.51 3.02
CA GLU A 74 11.13 -10.83 2.09
C GLU A 74 10.89 -9.31 2.10
N PRO A 75 11.93 -8.48 2.23
CA PRO A 75 11.80 -7.03 2.39
C PRO A 75 11.00 -6.35 1.28
N GLU A 76 11.15 -6.76 0.02
CA GLU A 76 10.41 -6.16 -1.11
C GLU A 76 8.90 -6.44 -1.03
N LEU A 77 8.52 -7.62 -0.54
CA LEU A 77 7.11 -7.94 -0.30
C LEU A 77 6.56 -7.12 0.88
N VAL A 78 7.38 -6.91 1.91
CA VAL A 78 7.02 -6.06 3.05
C VAL A 78 6.73 -4.63 2.59
N VAL A 79 7.60 -4.02 1.79
CA VAL A 79 7.39 -2.67 1.25
C VAL A 79 6.05 -2.57 0.53
N ASN A 80 5.73 -3.50 -0.37
CA ASN A 80 4.47 -3.49 -1.11
C ASN A 80 3.25 -3.59 -0.18
N VAL A 81 3.30 -4.48 0.81
CA VAL A 81 2.20 -4.64 1.78
C VAL A 81 2.02 -3.38 2.62
N LEU A 82 3.13 -2.77 3.08
CA LEU A 82 3.10 -1.56 3.91
C LEU A 82 2.59 -0.33 3.13
N VAL A 83 3.01 -0.15 1.88
CA VAL A 83 2.50 0.93 1.02
C VAL A 83 1.00 0.76 0.78
N ASN A 84 0.53 -0.47 0.57
CA ASN A 84 -0.88 -0.74 0.35
C ASN A 84 -1.77 -0.46 1.57
N CYS A 85 -1.23 -0.53 2.79
CA CYS A 85 -1.97 -0.23 4.02
C CYS A 85 -1.85 1.23 4.51
N LEU A 86 -1.14 2.11 3.80
CA LEU A 86 -0.97 3.51 4.21
C LEU A 86 -2.28 4.29 4.35
N ASP A 87 -3.33 3.95 3.61
CA ASP A 87 -4.66 4.59 3.68
C ASP A 87 -5.68 3.82 4.55
N ASP A 88 -5.24 2.78 5.28
CA ASP A 88 -6.11 2.00 6.16
C ASP A 88 -6.46 2.79 7.45
N LEU A 89 -7.75 3.05 7.62
CA LEU A 89 -8.29 3.82 8.75
C LEU A 89 -8.69 2.96 9.96
N THR A 90 -8.43 1.65 9.92
CA THR A 90 -8.70 0.73 11.02
C THR A 90 -7.88 1.12 12.26
N LEU A 91 -8.51 1.17 13.43
CA LEU A 91 -7.80 1.52 14.67
C LEU A 91 -6.86 0.39 15.13
N THR A 92 -5.66 0.77 15.57
CA THR A 92 -4.65 -0.10 16.16
C THR A 92 -4.64 0.01 17.68
N ASN A 93 -3.92 -0.85 18.38
CA ASN A 93 -3.73 -0.74 19.83
C ASN A 93 -2.64 0.27 20.21
N SER A 94 -1.92 0.82 19.22
CA SER A 94 -0.94 1.87 19.43
C SER A 94 -1.60 3.22 19.63
N THR A 95 -0.91 4.11 20.35
CA THR A 95 -1.50 5.39 20.76
C THR A 95 -0.59 6.60 20.55
N LEU A 96 -1.23 7.76 20.48
CA LEU A 96 -0.60 9.07 20.63
C LEU A 96 -1.40 9.87 21.65
N ARG A 97 -0.78 10.26 22.78
CA ARG A 97 -1.46 10.98 23.87
C ARG A 97 -2.73 10.23 24.33
N GLY A 98 -2.63 8.91 24.47
CA GLY A 98 -3.73 8.02 24.85
C GLY A 98 -4.82 7.79 23.79
N LYS A 99 -4.77 8.44 22.62
CA LYS A 99 -5.71 8.20 21.52
C LYS A 99 -5.18 7.10 20.60
N ARG A 100 -6.03 6.13 20.26
CA ARG A 100 -5.69 5.05 19.32
C ARG A 100 -5.41 5.62 17.93
N LEU A 101 -4.37 5.10 17.29
CA LEU A 101 -3.96 5.50 15.95
C LEU A 101 -4.61 4.60 14.89
N VAL A 102 -4.68 5.11 13.66
CA VAL A 102 -5.11 4.32 12.51
C VAL A 102 -3.95 3.50 11.94
N MET A 103 -4.28 2.41 11.26
CA MET A 103 -3.32 1.44 10.73
C MET A 103 -2.32 2.09 9.76
N GLY A 104 -2.77 3.03 8.92
CA GLY A 104 -1.90 3.75 7.98
C GLY A 104 -0.69 4.44 8.64
N VAL A 105 -0.86 4.98 9.86
CA VAL A 105 0.25 5.59 10.61
C VAL A 105 1.28 4.54 11.03
N ILE A 106 0.81 3.37 11.48
CA ILE A 106 1.69 2.26 11.87
C ILE A 106 2.38 1.65 10.65
N CYS A 107 1.70 1.58 9.51
CA CYS A 107 2.28 1.18 8.24
C CYS A 107 3.39 2.13 7.80
N GLN A 108 3.23 3.45 7.95
CA GLN A 108 4.30 4.40 7.67
C GLN A 108 5.51 4.21 8.61
N GLU A 109 5.29 4.00 9.91
CA GLU A 109 6.38 3.78 10.86
C GLU A 109 7.20 2.54 10.47
N ALA A 110 6.50 1.46 10.12
CA ALA A 110 7.13 0.24 9.63
C ALA A 110 7.86 0.47 8.31
N LEU A 111 7.23 1.17 7.36
CA LEU A 111 7.82 1.45 6.06
C LEU A 111 9.11 2.27 6.19
N SER A 112 9.13 3.25 7.09
CA SER A 112 10.32 4.08 7.35
C SER A 112 11.51 3.31 7.96
N GLN A 113 11.26 2.11 8.49
CA GLN A 113 12.30 1.20 8.99
C GLN A 113 12.75 0.18 7.94
N THR A 114 11.99 0.02 6.85
CA THR A 114 12.28 -0.98 5.80
C THR A 114 12.82 -0.35 4.53
N ALA A 115 12.36 0.85 4.20
CA ALA A 115 12.68 1.51 2.94
C ALA A 115 13.02 2.98 3.16
N TYR A 116 14.10 3.42 2.51
CA TYR A 116 14.53 4.79 2.43
C TYR A 116 14.24 5.36 1.04
N TYR A 117 13.69 6.57 1.00
CA TYR A 117 13.55 7.35 -0.23
C TYR A 117 13.86 8.81 0.05
N GLU A 118 14.70 9.41 -0.79
CA GLU A 118 15.05 10.82 -0.75
C GLU A 118 14.35 11.55 -1.90
N PRO A 119 13.30 12.34 -1.63
CA PRO A 119 12.57 13.04 -2.68
C PRO A 119 13.42 14.19 -3.23
N THR A 120 13.41 14.38 -4.55
CA THR A 120 14.12 15.47 -5.23
C THR A 120 13.18 16.44 -5.96
N THR A 121 13.60 17.70 -6.12
CA THR A 121 12.92 18.68 -6.98
C THR A 121 13.29 18.45 -8.45
N LYS A 122 12.69 19.22 -9.35
CA LYS A 122 12.99 19.14 -10.80
C LYS A 122 14.43 19.53 -11.11
N GLU A 123 15.02 20.33 -10.25
CA GLU A 123 16.40 20.82 -10.31
C GLU A 123 17.41 19.82 -9.71
N GLY A 124 16.92 18.74 -9.09
CA GLY A 124 17.74 17.71 -8.44
C GLY A 124 18.04 17.97 -6.96
N ASP A 125 17.53 19.06 -6.39
CA ASP A 125 17.70 19.37 -4.96
C ASP A 125 16.83 18.48 -4.08
N ILE A 126 17.25 18.20 -2.84
CA ILE A 126 16.43 17.46 -1.88
C ILE A 126 15.14 18.26 -1.57
N ALA A 127 14.00 17.64 -1.82
CA ALA A 127 12.71 18.24 -1.58
C ALA A 127 12.44 18.33 -0.06
N LYS A 128 12.25 19.56 0.44
CA LYS A 128 11.94 19.82 1.86
C LYS A 128 10.58 19.26 2.31
N LYS A 129 9.67 19.05 1.36
CA LYS A 129 8.32 18.54 1.59
C LYS A 129 8.02 17.47 0.57
N TRP A 130 7.55 16.34 1.05
CA TRP A 130 7.11 15.24 0.21
C TRP A 130 5.91 14.56 0.86
N SER A 131 4.87 14.30 0.07
CA SER A 131 3.60 13.79 0.59
C SER A 131 3.68 12.35 1.09
N GLY A 132 4.74 11.60 0.74
CA GLY A 132 5.01 10.27 1.30
C GLY A 132 5.55 10.30 2.75
N HIS A 133 5.96 11.47 3.25
CA HIS A 133 6.33 11.62 4.66
C HIS A 133 5.15 12.24 5.43
N ILE A 134 4.60 11.46 6.36
CA ILE A 134 3.47 11.87 7.19
C ILE A 134 3.84 11.88 8.67
N LEU A 135 3.10 12.68 9.45
CA LEU A 135 3.22 12.72 10.90
C LEU A 135 2.25 11.72 11.57
N PRO A 136 2.47 11.35 12.85
CA PRO A 136 1.51 10.51 13.58
C PRO A 136 0.11 11.12 13.74
N THR A 137 -0.05 12.42 13.45
CA THR A 137 -1.31 13.16 13.44
C THR A 137 -1.94 13.27 12.05
N ALA A 138 -1.45 12.51 11.06
CA ALA A 138 -1.92 12.58 9.69
C ALA A 138 -3.43 12.34 9.57
N THR A 139 -4.05 13.13 8.72
CA THR A 139 -5.45 13.03 8.34
C THR A 139 -5.67 11.90 7.31
N PRO A 140 -6.92 11.42 7.13
CA PRO A 140 -7.24 10.44 6.10
C PRO A 140 -6.80 10.84 4.69
N ASP A 141 -6.83 12.14 4.35
CA ASP A 141 -6.42 12.59 3.03
C ASP A 141 -4.89 12.63 2.88
N GLU A 142 -4.16 13.01 3.92
CA GLU A 142 -2.69 12.90 3.93
C GLU A 142 -2.23 11.44 3.79
N LEU A 143 -2.93 10.49 4.43
CA LEU A 143 -2.65 9.06 4.29
C LEU A 143 -2.84 8.55 2.85
N LYS A 144 -3.91 8.97 2.17
CA LYS A 144 -4.14 8.65 0.75
C LYS A 144 -3.06 9.25 -0.16
N GLU A 145 -2.67 10.50 0.09
CA GLU A 145 -1.60 11.15 -0.68
C GLU A 145 -0.24 10.50 -0.43
N ALA A 146 0.02 10.03 0.79
CA ALA A 146 1.22 9.26 1.11
C ALA A 146 1.26 7.94 0.35
N LYS A 147 0.15 7.17 0.34
CA LYS A 147 0.03 5.95 -0.47
C LYS A 147 0.30 6.21 -1.94
N ARG A 148 -0.31 7.25 -2.52
CA ARG A 148 -0.09 7.63 -3.93
C ARG A 148 1.37 7.97 -4.21
N ALA A 149 2.02 8.71 -3.31
CA ALA A 149 3.42 9.08 -3.45
C ALA A 149 4.34 7.85 -3.38
N TRP A 150 4.15 6.99 -2.38
CA TRP A 150 4.94 5.77 -2.23
C TRP A 150 4.70 4.76 -3.32
N THR A 151 3.48 4.63 -3.83
CA THR A 151 3.17 3.75 -4.97
C THR A 151 4.04 4.11 -6.16
N LYS A 152 4.18 5.41 -6.48
CA LYS A 152 5.08 5.86 -7.56
C LYS A 152 6.54 5.48 -7.31
N VAL A 153 7.02 5.62 -6.07
CA VAL A 153 8.39 5.27 -5.67
C VAL A 153 8.65 3.77 -5.80
N VAL A 154 7.67 2.94 -5.42
CA VAL A 154 7.76 1.49 -5.56
C VAL A 154 7.72 1.08 -7.04
N ASP A 155 6.81 1.63 -7.82
CA ASP A 155 6.69 1.36 -9.26
C ASP A 155 7.97 1.73 -10.03
N SER A 156 8.61 2.83 -9.66
CA SER A 156 9.88 3.27 -10.24
C SER A 156 11.11 2.64 -9.59
N LYS A 157 10.95 1.79 -8.57
CA LYS A 157 12.02 1.18 -7.78
C LYS A 157 13.06 2.20 -7.27
N SER A 158 12.59 3.38 -6.89
CA SER A 158 13.48 4.50 -6.51
C SER A 158 13.84 4.54 -5.02
N TYR A 159 13.50 3.50 -4.26
CA TYR A 159 13.83 3.37 -2.85
C TYR A 159 15.04 2.47 -2.64
N LEU A 160 15.68 2.60 -1.46
CA LEU A 160 16.69 1.69 -0.94
C LEU A 160 16.08 0.87 0.19
N LEU A 161 16.40 -0.42 0.26
CA LEU A 161 16.10 -1.24 1.44
C LEU A 161 17.08 -0.89 2.56
N LEU A 162 16.57 -0.88 3.80
CA LEU A 162 17.34 -0.62 5.02
C LEU A 162 17.72 -1.91 5.74
#